data_AF-S9NS26-F1
#
_entry.id   AF-S9NS26-F1
#
_cell.length_a   1.000
_cell.length_b   1.000
_cell.length_c   1.000
_cell.angle_alpha   90.00
_cell.angle_beta   90.00
_cell.angle_gamma   90.00
#
_symmetry.space_group_name_H-M   'P 1'
#
loop_
_entity.id
_entity.type
_entity.pdbx_description
1 polymer ?
#
loop_
_entity_poly.entity_id
_entity_poly.type
_entity_poly.pdbx_seq_one_letter_code
_entity_poly.pdbx_strand_id
1 'polypeptide(L)' 'MIVVDIFKVVNGRFVEHWDVMQEEIVAEKTLSGNSMFPIK' A
#
# COMPACT_ATOMS: atom_id res chain seq x y z
N MET A 1 6.41 0.86 -7.43
CA MET A 1 6.20 0.21 -6.13
C MET A 1 5.09 0.90 -5.34
N ILE A 2 4.13 0.10 -4.89
CA ILE A 2 3.01 0.48 -4.02
C ILE A 2 3.25 -0.18 -2.65
N VAL A 3 3.03 0.57 -1.57
CA VAL A 3 3.30 0.12 -0.19
C VAL A 3 2.09 0.40 0.69
N VAL A 4 1.79 -0.54 1.58
CA VAL A 4 0.83 -0.36 2.66
C VAL A 4 1.55 -0.59 3.98
N ASP A 5 1.52 0.41 4.84
CA ASP A 5 2.05 0.34 6.21
C ASP A 5 0.93 0.24 7.23
N ILE A 6 1.10 -0.64 8.21
CA ILE A 6 0.20 -0.78 9.36
C ILE A 6 1.02 -0.56 10.63
N PHE A 7 0.55 0.33 11.51
CA PHE A 7 1.18 0.61 12.78
C PHE A 7 0.23 0.32 13.94
N LYS A 8 0.73 -0.36 14.97
CA LYS A 8 0.05 -0.44 16.26
C LYS A 8 0.56 0.67 17.18
N VAL A 9 -0.36 1.48 17.68
CA VAL A 9 -0.06 2.57 18.60
C VAL A 9 -0.55 2.21 20.00
N VAL A 10 0.34 2.26 20.99
CA VAL A 10 0.00 2.09 22.41
C VAL A 10 0.62 3.25 23.20
N ASN A 11 -0.20 3.95 23.98
CA ASN A 11 0.23 5.11 24.78
C ASN A 11 0.98 6.18 23.96
N GLY A 12 0.46 6.49 22.77
CA GLY A 12 1.05 7.48 21.85
C GLY A 12 2.38 7.07 21.22
N ARG A 13 2.79 5.80 21.34
CA ARG A 13 4.02 5.28 20.74
C ARG A 13 3.72 4.16 19.75
N PHE A 14 4.49 4.09 18.67
CA PHE A 14 4.49 2.94 17.77
C PHE A 14 5.19 1.78 18.46
N VAL A 15 4.47 0.66 18.59
CA VAL A 15 4.98 -0.55 19.26
C VAL A 15 5.07 -1.75 18.33
N GLU A 16 4.50 -1.65 17.13
CA GLU A 16 4.49 -2.70 16.12
C GLU A 16 4.29 -2.08 14.73
N HIS A 17 4.95 -2.64 13.73
CA HIS A 17 4.89 -2.21 12.33
C HIS A 17 4.85 -3.45 11.44
N TRP A 18 4.00 -3.41 10.42
CA TRP A 18 3.95 -4.38 9.34
C TRP A 18 3.85 -3.62 8.02
N ASP A 19 4.50 -4.15 7.00
CA ASP A 19 4.38 -3.65 5.64
C ASP A 19 4.02 -4.77 4.66
N VAL A 20 3.43 -4.36 3.55
CA VAL A 20 3.40 -5.14 2.31
C VAL A 20 3.85 -4.21 1.20
N MET A 21 4.80 -4.71 0.39
CA MET A 21 5.30 -4.02 -0.80
C MET A 21 4.94 -4.82 -2.05
N GLN A 22 4.46 -4.13 -3.07
CA GLN A 22 4.15 -4.71 -4.37
C GLN A 22 4.65 -3.78 -5.49
N GLU A 23 5.23 -4.34 -6.55
CA GLU A 23 5.54 -3.52 -7.71
C GLU A 23 4.26 -3.02 -8.39
N GLU A 24 4.31 -1.76 -8.81
CA GLU A 24 3.16 -1.16 -9.48
C GLU A 24 3.00 -1.79 -10.87
N ILE A 25 1.76 -2.11 -11.22
CA ILE A 25 1.40 -2.55 -12.57
C ILE A 25 0.53 -1.46 -13.19
N VAL A 26 0.92 -1.01 -14.39
CA VAL A 26 0.16 -0.04 -15.18
C VAL A 26 -1.27 -0.55 -15.41
N ALA A 27 -2.25 0.37 -15.43
CA ALA A 27 -3.68 0.05 -15.43
C ALA A 27 -4.07 -0.93 -16.55
N GLU A 28 -3.47 -0.80 -17.74
CA GLU A 28 -3.73 -1.63 -18.92
C GLU A 28 -3.36 -3.10 -18.71
N LYS A 29 -2.48 -3.39 -17.76
CA LYS A 29 -2.05 -4.75 -17.41
C LYS A 29 -2.76 -5.31 -16.18
N THR A 30 -3.63 -4.52 -15.53
CA THR A 30 -4.46 -5.01 -14.42
C THR A 30 -5.70 -5.73 -14.97
N LEU A 31 -6.18 -6.78 -14.29
CA LEU A 31 -7.40 -7.47 -14.70
C LEU A 31 -8.66 -6.61 -14.52
N SER A 32 -8.64 -5.65 -13.59
CA SER A 32 -9.75 -4.75 -13.33
C SER A 32 -9.80 -3.55 -14.28
N GLY A 33 -8.73 -3.29 -15.04
CA GLY A 33 -8.59 -2.11 -15.88
C GLY A 33 -8.41 -0.79 -15.10
N ASN A 34 -8.22 -0.85 -13.78
CA ASN A 34 -8.07 0.31 -12.92
C ASN A 34 -6.62 0.44 -12.42
N SER A 35 -6.14 1.68 -12.26
CA SER A 35 -4.88 1.95 -11.57
C SER A 35 -4.92 1.44 -10.12
N MET A 36 -3.79 0.94 -9.61
CA MET A 36 -3.66 0.44 -8.24
C MET A 36 -3.87 1.53 -7.19
N PHE A 37 -3.51 2.77 -7.52
CA PHE A 37 -3.86 3.97 -6.77
C PHE A 37 -4.44 5.01 -7.73
N PRO A 38 -5.40 5.84 -7.30
CA PRO A 38 -5.88 6.97 -8.08
C PRO A 38 -4.84 8.09 -8.00
N ILE A 39 -3.75 7.97 -8.78
CA ILE A 39 -2.79 9.05 -8.98
C ILE A 39 -3.18 9.77 -10.27
N LYS A 40 -3.43 11.07 -10.18
CA LYS A 40 -3.55 11.97 -11.32
C LYS A 40 -2.16 12.36 -11.81
#